data_AF-A0A401FPI2-F1
#
_entry.id   AF-A0A401FPI2-F1
#
_cell.length_a   1.000
_cell.length_b   1.000
_cell.length_c   1.000
_cell.angle_alpha   90.00
_cell.angle_beta   90.00
_cell.angle_gamma   90.00
#
_symmetry.space_group_name_H-M   'P 1'
#
loop_
_entity.id
_entity.type
_entity.pdbx_description
1 polymer ?
#
loop_
_entity_poly.entity_id
_entity_poly.type
_entity_poly.pdbx_seq_one_letter_code
_entity_poly.pdbx_strand_id
1 'polypeptide(L)'
;MVVANQLKTVLFQFPPTFRLNTESIEYLRLVRSLMGKIAVSVEFRDDSWYADNVKTDVKNYLTELEFTFVTPDEPHTLNVGVPFEPIVTNHSLAFLRLHGRNVKGWTTPGNNWRAKRTLYNYSETELTDIATMIKRLANEVAEVIVVFNNNAGHDAAKNALRLKQILNIEYNNLAPLQMDLF
;
A
#
# COMPACT_ATOMS: atom_id res chain seq x y z
N MET A 1 -18.29 3.71 -11.38
CA MET A 1 -17.58 2.92 -10.35
C MET A 1 -18.28 2.97 -8.99
N VAL A 2 -18.56 4.14 -8.40
CA VAL A 2 -19.26 4.24 -7.10
C VAL A 2 -20.68 3.65 -7.15
N VAL A 3 -21.53 4.14 -8.06
CA VAL A 3 -22.92 3.64 -8.21
C VAL A 3 -22.97 2.16 -8.59
N ALA A 4 -21.96 1.67 -9.31
CA ALA A 4 -21.84 0.27 -9.72
C ALA A 4 -21.18 -0.64 -8.66
N ASN A 5 -20.84 -0.11 -7.47
CA ASN A 5 -20.14 -0.81 -6.40
C ASN A 5 -18.80 -1.47 -6.83
N GLN A 6 -18.08 -0.82 -7.74
CA GLN A 6 -16.79 -1.28 -8.28
C GLN A 6 -15.59 -0.49 -7.72
N LEU A 7 -15.84 0.58 -6.96
CA LEU A 7 -14.78 1.37 -6.33
C LEU A 7 -14.56 0.86 -4.90
N LYS A 8 -13.37 0.35 -4.62
CA LYS A 8 -12.97 -0.01 -3.24
C LYS A 8 -12.54 1.21 -2.43
N THR A 9 -11.64 2.02 -2.98
CA THR A 9 -11.10 3.22 -2.32
C THR A 9 -10.42 4.12 -3.35
N VAL A 10 -10.28 5.41 -3.03
CA VAL A 10 -9.46 6.36 -3.79
C VAL A 10 -8.14 6.54 -3.08
N LEU A 11 -7.04 6.25 -3.77
CA LEU A 11 -5.69 6.35 -3.25
C LEU A 11 -5.13 7.77 -3.44
N PHE A 12 -4.73 8.41 -2.34
CA PHE A 12 -3.90 9.61 -2.30
C PHE A 12 -2.50 9.23 -1.84
N GLN A 13 -1.58 9.07 -2.80
CA GLN A 13 -0.16 8.92 -2.50
C GLN A 13 0.49 10.30 -2.44
N PHE A 14 1.08 10.62 -1.30
CA PHE A 14 1.83 11.87 -1.10
C PHE A 14 3.33 11.68 -1.40
N PRO A 15 4.03 12.72 -1.88
CA PRO A 15 5.48 12.66 -2.11
C PRO A 15 6.28 12.72 -0.78
N PRO A 16 7.59 12.42 -0.79
CA PRO A 16 8.46 12.56 0.39
C PRO A 16 8.54 13.99 0.95
N THR A 17 8.14 15.01 0.19
CA THR A 17 8.08 16.39 0.68
C THR A 17 6.85 16.68 1.54
N PHE A 18 5.87 15.77 1.58
CA PHE A 18 4.67 15.90 2.39
C PHE A 18 4.94 15.36 3.80
N ARG A 19 5.57 16.20 4.62
CA ARG A 19 5.99 15.88 5.99
C ARG A 19 4.84 16.08 6.98
N LEU A 20 4.92 15.44 8.14
CA LEU A 20 4.00 15.68 9.25
C LEU A 20 4.22 17.09 9.81
N ASN A 21 3.28 17.99 9.51
CA ASN A 21 3.22 19.35 10.00
C ASN A 21 1.77 19.86 9.95
N THR A 22 1.51 21.05 10.49
CA THR A 22 0.16 21.63 10.56
C THR A 22 -0.49 21.79 9.18
N GLU A 23 0.25 22.24 8.16
CA GLU A 23 -0.28 22.42 6.81
C GLU A 23 -0.75 21.10 6.19
N SER A 24 0.05 20.04 6.32
CA SER A 24 -0.29 18.70 5.85
C SER A 24 -1.51 18.13 6.57
N ILE A 25 -1.63 18.36 7.88
CA ILE A 25 -2.78 17.93 8.68
C ILE A 25 -4.06 18.62 8.19
N GLU A 26 -4.04 19.94 8.00
CA GLU A 26 -5.18 20.69 7.45
C GLU A 26 -5.52 20.28 6.02
N TYR A 27 -4.51 19.99 5.20
CA TYR A 27 -4.71 19.49 3.84
C TYR A 27 -5.47 18.15 3.83
N LEU A 28 -5.18 17.24 4.77
CA LEU A 28 -5.91 15.98 4.89
C LEU A 28 -7.38 16.19 5.28
N ARG A 29 -7.71 17.21 6.09
CA ARG A 29 -9.12 17.59 6.37
C ARG A 29 -9.82 18.09 5.12
N LEU A 30 -9.13 18.91 4.34
CA LEU A 30 -9.65 19.40 3.07
C LEU A 30 -9.95 18.23 2.12
N VAL A 31 -9.02 17.27 1.99
CA VAL A 31 -9.24 16.04 1.22
C VAL A 31 -10.49 15.31 1.72
N ARG A 32 -10.63 15.13 3.04
CA ARG A 32 -11.80 14.46 3.61
C ARG A 32 -13.10 15.18 3.23
N SER A 33 -13.14 16.50 3.38
CA SER A 33 -14.29 17.33 3.05
C SER A 33 -14.67 17.22 1.57
N LEU A 34 -13.68 17.26 0.67
CA LEU A 34 -13.92 17.18 -0.77
C LEU A 34 -14.38 15.80 -1.23
N MET A 35 -13.86 14.74 -0.60
CA MET A 35 -14.20 13.37 -0.96
C MET A 35 -15.55 12.91 -0.38
N GLY A 36 -16.14 13.65 0.56
CA GLY A 36 -17.44 13.33 1.15
C GLY A 36 -17.47 11.93 1.74
N LYS A 37 -18.40 11.07 1.30
CA LYS A 37 -18.54 9.68 1.77
C LYS A 37 -17.70 8.65 1.00
N ILE A 38 -16.89 9.08 0.03
CA ILE A 38 -16.07 8.17 -0.76
C ILE A 38 -14.95 7.61 0.14
N ALA A 39 -14.72 6.30 0.10
CA ALA A 39 -13.61 5.67 0.81
C ALA A 39 -12.27 6.21 0.29
N VAL A 40 -11.39 6.60 1.21
CA VAL A 40 -10.10 7.22 0.90
C VAL A 40 -8.99 6.43 1.58
N SER A 41 -7.91 6.20 0.86
CA SER A 41 -6.68 5.63 1.39
C SER A 41 -5.53 6.59 1.17
N VAL A 42 -4.70 6.78 2.19
CA VAL A 42 -3.57 7.73 2.16
C VAL A 42 -2.25 6.98 2.32
N GLU A 43 -1.27 7.32 1.50
CA GLU A 43 0.07 6.73 1.54
C GLU A 43 1.12 7.82 1.72
N PHE A 44 1.91 7.73 2.80
CA PHE A 44 2.96 8.69 3.11
C PHE A 44 4.34 8.13 2.77
N ARG A 45 5.21 9.01 2.26
CA ARG A 45 6.58 8.71 1.80
C ARG A 45 7.67 9.44 2.58
N ASP A 46 7.27 10.11 3.65
CA ASP A 46 8.14 10.79 4.59
C ASP A 46 8.07 10.04 5.92
N ASP A 47 9.22 9.86 6.57
CA ASP A 47 9.39 9.07 7.80
C ASP A 47 8.75 9.73 9.02
N SER A 48 8.54 11.06 9.00
CA SER A 48 7.92 11.79 10.12
C SER A 48 6.52 11.31 10.47
N TRP A 49 5.80 10.65 9.54
CA TRP A 49 4.49 10.04 9.80
C TRP A 49 4.55 8.72 10.57
N TYR A 50 5.75 8.14 10.71
CA TYR A 50 5.97 6.80 11.26
C TYR A 50 6.71 6.81 12.61
N ALA A 51 7.18 7.97 13.07
CA ALA A 51 7.96 8.05 14.30
C ALA A 51 7.15 7.61 15.53
N ASP A 52 7.79 6.82 16.41
CA ASP A 52 7.12 6.17 17.54
C ASP A 52 6.37 7.15 18.46
N ASN A 53 6.89 8.38 18.59
CA ASN A 53 6.32 9.41 19.45
C ASN A 53 5.06 10.08 18.87
N VAL A 54 4.76 9.93 17.57
CA VAL A 54 3.59 10.54 16.91
C VAL A 54 2.63 9.53 16.31
N LYS A 55 3.06 8.29 16.15
CA LYS A 55 2.30 7.24 15.44
C LYS A 55 0.90 6.99 15.99
N THR A 56 0.72 7.06 17.31
CA THR A 56 -0.61 6.95 17.94
C THR A 56 -1.51 8.11 17.55
N ASP A 57 -0.99 9.33 17.53
CA ASP A 57 -1.75 10.53 17.16
C ASP A 57 -2.10 10.50 15.67
N VAL A 58 -1.16 10.10 14.81
CA VAL A 58 -1.42 9.89 13.37
C VAL A 58 -2.52 8.85 13.17
N LYS A 59 -2.45 7.71 13.87
CA LYS A 59 -3.48 6.67 13.81
C LYS A 59 -4.84 7.23 14.18
N ASN A 60 -4.95 7.90 15.32
CA ASN A 60 -6.21 8.46 15.79
C ASN A 60 -6.77 9.48 14.81
N TYR A 61 -5.92 10.38 14.34
CA TYR A 61 -6.32 11.43 13.41
C TYR A 61 -6.85 10.88 12.07
N LEU A 62 -6.19 9.88 11.50
CA LEU A 62 -6.66 9.23 10.27
C LEU A 62 -7.93 8.41 10.50
N THR A 63 -8.09 7.83 11.70
CA THR A 63 -9.32 7.13 12.10
C THR A 63 -10.50 8.10 12.15
N GLU A 64 -10.32 9.30 12.73
CA GLU A 64 -11.34 10.37 12.75
C GLU A 64 -11.75 10.83 11.35
N LEU A 65 -10.80 10.85 10.40
CA LEU A 65 -11.06 11.17 9.00
C LEU A 65 -11.57 9.96 8.19
N GLU A 66 -11.75 8.80 8.82
CA GLU A 66 -12.14 7.55 8.15
C GLU A 66 -11.19 7.16 6.99
N PHE A 67 -9.93 7.56 7.07
CA PHE A 67 -8.91 7.24 6.08
C PHE A 67 -8.28 5.88 6.37
N THR A 68 -8.12 5.07 5.32
CA THR A 68 -7.28 3.87 5.40
C THR A 68 -5.83 4.26 5.18
N PHE A 69 -5.00 4.07 6.20
CA PHE A 69 -3.56 4.16 6.08
C PHE A 69 -3.04 3.04 5.17
N VAL A 70 -2.34 3.43 4.11
CA VAL A 70 -1.66 2.49 3.23
C VAL A 70 -0.31 2.16 3.83
N THR A 71 0.00 0.86 3.91
CA THR A 71 1.30 0.36 4.34
C THR A 71 2.15 0.09 3.10
N PRO A 72 3.11 0.97 2.77
CA PRO A 72 4.02 0.68 1.68
C PRO A 72 5.15 -0.25 2.12
N ASP A 73 5.44 -1.25 1.31
CA ASP A 73 6.72 -1.95 1.33
C ASP A 73 7.65 -1.30 0.31
N GLU A 74 8.72 -0.68 0.79
CA GLU A 74 9.77 -0.07 0.00
C GLU A 74 11.12 -0.28 0.71
N PRO A 75 12.26 0.03 0.08
CA PRO A 75 13.55 -0.14 0.73
C PRO A 75 13.63 0.79 1.94
N HIS A 76 13.74 0.20 3.14
CA HIS A 76 13.92 0.94 4.38
C HIS A 76 15.36 0.74 4.88
N THR A 77 16.13 1.81 4.91
CA THR A 77 17.47 1.89 5.51
C THR A 77 17.56 3.17 6.35
N LEU A 78 18.62 3.33 7.16
CA LEU A 78 18.81 4.44 8.10
C LEU A 78 18.44 5.85 7.57
N ASN A 79 18.60 6.12 6.26
CA ASN A 79 18.32 7.43 5.67
C ASN A 79 17.34 7.37 4.47
N VAL A 80 16.69 6.23 4.21
CA VAL A 80 15.97 6.01 2.94
C VAL A 80 14.72 5.16 3.16
N GLY A 81 13.59 5.68 2.71
CA GLY A 81 12.30 5.00 2.66
C GLY A 81 11.62 4.87 4.02
N VAL A 82 10.34 4.52 3.99
CA VAL A 82 9.51 4.37 5.20
C VAL A 82 9.45 2.90 5.66
N PRO A 83 9.23 2.63 6.96
CA PRO A 83 9.16 1.26 7.47
C PRO A 83 7.94 0.52 6.91
N PHE A 84 8.10 -0.78 6.63
CA PHE A 84 6.98 -1.66 6.29
C PHE A 84 6.22 -2.06 7.56
N GLU A 85 5.43 -1.13 8.08
CA GLU A 85 4.73 -1.30 9.34
C GLU A 85 3.23 -0.92 9.24
N PRO A 86 2.32 -1.91 9.35
CA PRO A 86 0.90 -1.63 9.27
C PRO A 86 0.37 -0.81 10.44
N ILE A 87 -0.38 0.25 10.13
CA ILE A 87 -1.15 1.04 11.09
C ILE A 87 -2.64 0.91 10.74
N VAL A 88 -3.36 0.05 11.45
CA VAL A 88 -4.81 -0.12 11.24
C VAL A 88 -5.54 1.12 11.74
N THR A 89 -6.11 1.87 10.80
CA THR A 89 -6.83 3.15 10.98
C THR A 89 -8.29 3.05 10.56
N ASN A 90 -8.67 1.95 9.91
CA ASN A 90 -10.03 1.69 9.46
C ASN A 90 -10.33 0.18 9.55
N HIS A 91 -11.41 -0.19 10.23
CA HIS A 91 -11.81 -1.59 10.41
C HIS A 91 -12.39 -2.22 9.14
N SER A 92 -12.82 -1.43 8.16
CA SER A 92 -13.32 -1.94 6.89
C SER A 92 -12.19 -2.39 5.96
N LEU A 93 -11.02 -1.75 6.02
CA LEU A 93 -9.97 -1.97 5.03
C LEU A 93 -8.56 -1.74 5.58
N ALA A 94 -7.69 -2.72 5.38
CA ALA A 94 -6.23 -2.54 5.38
C ALA A 94 -5.69 -2.57 3.95
N PHE A 95 -4.71 -1.73 3.64
CA PHE A 95 -4.17 -1.61 2.29
C PHE A 95 -2.63 -1.69 2.31
N LEU A 96 -2.07 -2.72 1.69
CA LEU A 96 -0.64 -2.90 1.47
C LEU A 96 -0.27 -2.55 0.02
N ARG A 97 0.82 -1.79 -0.18
CA ARG A 97 1.38 -1.51 -1.51
C ARG A 97 2.84 -1.91 -1.57
N LEU A 98 3.16 -2.91 -2.40
CA LEU A 98 4.46 -3.58 -2.45
C LEU A 98 5.32 -3.04 -3.60
N HIS A 99 6.23 -2.12 -3.33
CA HIS A 99 7.05 -1.43 -4.35
C HIS A 99 8.37 -2.14 -4.65
N GLY A 100 8.77 -3.09 -3.81
CA GLY A 100 10.06 -3.77 -3.86
C GLY A 100 11.12 -3.10 -2.98
N ARG A 101 12.15 -3.86 -2.60
CA ARG A 101 13.19 -3.42 -1.65
C ARG A 101 14.54 -3.16 -2.32
N ASN A 102 14.54 -2.69 -3.57
CA ASN A 102 15.76 -2.37 -4.31
C ASN A 102 16.42 -1.05 -3.82
N VAL A 103 17.24 -1.15 -2.77
CA VAL A 103 17.97 -0.02 -2.15
C VAL A 103 18.81 0.75 -3.18
N LYS A 104 19.58 0.05 -4.05
CA LYS A 104 20.47 0.68 -5.03
C LYS A 104 19.71 1.52 -6.06
N GLY A 105 18.54 1.04 -6.50
CA GLY A 105 17.66 1.76 -7.42
C GLY A 105 16.93 2.94 -6.78
N TRP A 106 16.80 2.96 -5.45
CA TRP A 106 16.10 4.00 -4.70
C TRP A 106 17.00 5.20 -4.35
N THR A 107 18.30 4.98 -4.13
CA THR A 107 19.26 6.00 -3.68
C THR A 107 20.05 6.69 -4.79
N THR A 108 20.03 6.16 -6.02
CA THR A 108 20.82 6.70 -7.13
C THR A 108 19.92 7.39 -8.15
N PRO A 109 19.72 8.73 -8.06
CA PRO A 109 19.01 9.47 -9.10
C PRO A 109 19.80 9.43 -10.41
N GLY A 110 19.13 9.06 -11.50
CA GLY A 110 19.72 8.98 -12.84
C GLY A 110 18.66 8.68 -13.91
N ASN A 111 19.07 8.55 -15.18
CA ASN A 111 18.18 8.09 -16.23
C ASN A 111 17.55 6.73 -15.86
N ASN A 112 16.24 6.59 -16.05
CA ASN A 112 15.43 5.42 -15.67
C ASN A 112 15.33 5.12 -14.16
N TRP A 113 15.54 6.11 -13.27
CA TRP A 113 15.42 5.92 -11.82
C TRP A 113 14.07 5.32 -11.39
N ARG A 114 12.95 5.77 -11.99
CA ARG A 114 11.60 5.25 -11.68
C ARG A 114 11.49 3.76 -11.95
N ALA A 115 12.05 3.29 -13.06
CA ALA A 115 12.05 1.87 -13.42
C ALA A 115 12.97 1.07 -12.50
N LYS A 116 14.17 1.57 -12.20
CA LYS A 116 15.11 0.85 -11.32
C LYS A 116 14.58 0.69 -9.89
N ARG A 117 13.84 1.68 -9.40
CA ARG A 117 13.26 1.69 -8.06
C ARG A 117 12.32 0.50 -7.79
N THR A 118 11.51 0.14 -8.79
CA THR A 118 10.52 -0.95 -8.70
C THR A 118 11.01 -2.25 -9.34
N LEU A 119 12.29 -2.34 -9.72
CA LEU A 119 12.90 -3.56 -10.25
C LEU A 119 13.27 -4.46 -9.07
N TYR A 120 12.33 -5.30 -8.66
CA TYR A 120 12.50 -6.19 -7.52
C TYR A 120 11.67 -7.46 -7.69
N ASN A 121 12.29 -8.60 -7.46
CA ASN A 121 11.61 -9.88 -7.36
C ASN A 121 11.65 -10.34 -5.90
N TYR A 122 10.49 -10.39 -5.25
CA TYR A 122 10.38 -10.83 -3.87
C TYR A 122 10.77 -12.31 -3.75
N SER A 123 11.58 -12.63 -2.74
CA SER A 123 11.93 -14.00 -2.41
C SER A 123 10.77 -14.74 -1.72
N GLU A 124 10.85 -16.07 -1.68
CA GLU A 124 9.89 -16.91 -0.97
C GLU A 124 9.75 -16.54 0.51
N THR A 125 10.87 -16.25 1.18
CA THR A 125 10.87 -15.83 2.59
C THR A 125 10.12 -14.51 2.76
N GLU A 126 10.39 -13.51 1.92
CA GLU A 126 9.70 -12.22 2.00
C GLU A 126 8.20 -12.35 1.72
N LEU A 127 7.80 -13.14 0.73
CA LEU A 127 6.39 -13.40 0.44
C LEU A 127 5.71 -14.14 1.59
N THR A 128 6.42 -15.04 2.29
CA THR A 128 5.91 -15.75 3.48
C THR A 128 5.72 -14.81 4.67
N ASP A 129 6.65 -13.88 4.88
CA ASP A 129 6.55 -12.85 5.93
C ASP A 129 5.37 -11.91 5.64
N ILE A 130 5.25 -11.46 4.38
CA ILE A 130 4.11 -10.66 3.92
C ILE A 130 2.79 -11.42 4.11
N ALA A 131 2.74 -12.72 3.77
CA ALA A 131 1.55 -13.55 3.97
C ALA A 131 1.16 -13.66 5.45
N THR A 132 2.15 -13.80 6.33
CA THR A 132 1.93 -13.84 7.79
C THR A 132 1.34 -12.51 8.29
N MET A 133 1.87 -11.38 7.82
CA MET A 133 1.35 -10.06 8.12
C MET A 133 -0.09 -9.87 7.61
N ILE A 134 -0.39 -10.31 6.38
CA ILE A 134 -1.74 -10.26 5.81
C ILE A 134 -2.73 -11.06 6.65
N LYS A 135 -2.35 -12.28 7.07
CA LYS A 135 -3.20 -13.12 7.95
C LYS A 135 -3.47 -12.44 9.29
N ARG A 136 -2.48 -11.73 9.86
CA ARG A 136 -2.68 -10.93 11.08
C ARG A 136 -3.71 -9.81 10.84
N LEU A 137 -3.52 -9.02 9.79
CA LEU A 137 -4.42 -7.92 9.44
C LEU A 137 -5.85 -8.41 9.16
N ALA A 138 -6.01 -9.56 8.52
CA ALA A 138 -7.31 -10.14 8.23
C ALA A 138 -8.12 -10.52 9.50
N ASN A 139 -7.49 -10.58 10.68
CA ASN A 139 -8.20 -10.73 11.96
C ASN A 139 -8.65 -9.38 12.56
N GLU A 140 -8.16 -8.26 12.06
CA GLU A 140 -8.41 -6.91 12.59
C GLU A 140 -9.35 -6.08 11.71
N VAL A 141 -9.41 -6.40 10.41
CA VAL A 141 -10.21 -5.67 9.41
C VAL A 141 -11.06 -6.60 8.55
N ALA A 142 -12.12 -6.06 7.96
CA ALA A 142 -13.03 -6.81 7.09
C ALA A 142 -12.39 -7.22 5.75
N GLU A 143 -11.50 -6.39 5.19
CA GLU A 143 -10.86 -6.65 3.90
C GLU A 143 -9.39 -6.19 3.90
N VAL A 144 -8.51 -6.98 3.28
CA VAL A 144 -7.11 -6.62 3.04
C VAL A 144 -6.87 -6.53 1.55
N ILE A 145 -6.49 -5.34 1.07
CA ILE A 145 -6.07 -5.12 -0.32
C ILE A 145 -4.55 -5.14 -0.37
N VAL A 146 -4.00 -5.89 -1.33
CA VAL A 146 -2.56 -5.95 -1.60
C VAL A 146 -2.32 -5.60 -3.07
N VAL A 147 -1.51 -4.57 -3.32
CA VAL A 147 -1.14 -4.16 -4.67
C VAL A 147 0.36 -4.30 -4.86
N PHE A 148 0.76 -5.16 -5.78
CA PHE A 148 2.15 -5.26 -6.24
C PHE A 148 2.45 -4.15 -7.24
N ASN A 149 3.45 -3.33 -6.93
CA ASN A 149 3.92 -2.21 -7.74
C ASN A 149 5.40 -2.34 -8.14
N ASN A 150 6.03 -3.50 -7.89
CA ASN A 150 7.37 -3.89 -8.34
C ASN A 150 7.40 -4.28 -9.83
N ASN A 151 6.86 -3.42 -10.70
CA ASN A 151 6.52 -3.76 -12.10
C ASN A 151 7.68 -3.69 -13.10
N ALA A 152 8.81 -3.07 -12.76
CA ALA A 152 9.83 -2.76 -13.78
C ALA A 152 10.54 -3.98 -14.38
N GLY A 153 10.51 -5.12 -13.70
CA GLY A 153 11.00 -6.40 -14.21
C GLY A 153 9.91 -7.36 -14.71
N HIS A 154 8.64 -6.93 -14.71
CA HIS A 154 7.46 -7.79 -14.89
C HIS A 154 7.27 -8.84 -13.77
N ASP A 155 7.90 -8.64 -12.61
CA ASP A 155 7.86 -9.59 -11.48
C ASP A 155 6.59 -9.49 -10.65
N ALA A 156 5.88 -8.35 -10.69
CA ALA A 156 4.69 -8.12 -9.88
C ALA A 156 3.61 -9.20 -10.05
N ALA A 157 3.32 -9.61 -11.30
CA ALA A 157 2.32 -10.64 -11.56
C ALA A 157 2.73 -12.01 -10.99
N LYS A 158 3.99 -12.40 -11.16
CA LYS A 158 4.53 -13.65 -10.61
C LYS A 158 4.49 -13.65 -9.08
N ASN A 159 4.88 -12.53 -8.46
CA ASN A 159 4.86 -12.37 -7.01
C ASN A 159 3.45 -12.37 -6.44
N ALA A 160 2.49 -11.74 -7.13
CA ALA A 160 1.08 -11.78 -6.75
C ALA A 160 0.50 -13.20 -6.82
N LEU A 161 0.78 -13.94 -7.91
CA LEU A 161 0.35 -15.34 -8.04
C LEU A 161 0.99 -16.24 -6.98
N ARG A 162 2.27 -16.01 -6.67
CA ARG A 162 2.96 -16.78 -5.64
C ARG A 162 2.41 -16.49 -4.25
N LEU A 163 2.17 -15.22 -3.91
CA LEU A 163 1.56 -14.84 -2.64
C LEU A 163 0.14 -15.43 -2.51
N LYS A 164 -0.64 -15.42 -3.58
CA LYS A 164 -1.97 -16.07 -3.64
C LYS A 164 -1.89 -17.55 -3.26
N GLN A 165 -0.89 -18.28 -3.78
CA GLN A 165 -0.66 -19.69 -3.42
C GLN A 165 -0.29 -19.86 -1.95
N ILE A 166 0.61 -19.04 -1.41
CA ILE A 166 1.02 -19.09 0.01
C ILE A 166 -0.17 -18.81 0.94
N LEU A 167 -1.07 -17.89 0.54
CA LEU A 167 -2.28 -17.56 1.27
C LEU A 167 -3.42 -18.56 1.03
N ASN A 168 -3.26 -19.52 0.11
CA ASN A 168 -4.28 -20.49 -0.30
C ASN A 168 -5.61 -19.82 -0.70
N ILE A 169 -5.53 -18.73 -1.49
CA ILE A 169 -6.71 -17.99 -1.97
C ILE A 169 -7.16 -18.58 -3.30
N GLU A 170 -8.44 -18.93 -3.38
CA GLU A 170 -9.10 -19.36 -4.63
C GLU A 170 -10.13 -18.32 -5.08
N TYR A 171 -10.29 -18.16 -6.40
CA TYR A 171 -11.30 -17.27 -6.97
C TYR A 171 -12.36 -18.12 -7.64
N ASN A 172 -13.55 -18.18 -7.06
CA ASN A 172 -14.64 -19.01 -7.56
C ASN A 172 -15.58 -18.28 -8.54
N ASN A 173 -15.42 -16.96 -8.68
CA ASN A 173 -16.33 -16.08 -9.43
C ASN A 173 -15.62 -15.20 -10.50
N LEU A 174 -14.49 -15.66 -11.04
CA LEU A 174 -13.94 -14.99 -12.23
C LEU A 174 -14.81 -15.38 -13.42
N ALA A 175 -15.22 -14.41 -14.25
CA ALA A 175 -15.80 -14.72 -15.54
C ALA A 175 -14.86 -15.69 -16.26
N PRO A 176 -15.38 -16.78 -16.85
CA PRO A 176 -14.53 -17.75 -17.53
C PRO A 176 -13.64 -17.01 -18.52
N LEU A 177 -12.35 -17.35 -18.56
CA LEU A 177 -11.47 -16.93 -19.64
C LEU A 177 -12.17 -17.31 -20.94
N GLN A 178 -12.53 -16.31 -21.73
CA GLN A 178 -12.93 -16.53 -23.10
C GLN A 178 -11.72 -17.16 -23.78
N MET A 179 -11.73 -18.49 -23.90
CA MET A 179 -10.76 -19.17 -24.73
C MET A 179 -10.97 -18.64 -26.14
N ASP A 180 -9.94 -18.03 -26.72
CA ASP A 180 -9.97 -17.55 -28.09
C ASP A 180 -10.44 -18.70 -28.99
N LEU A 181 -11.62 -18.52 -29.59
CA LEU A 181 -11.97 -19.18 -30.83
C LEU A 181 -11.10 -18.49 -31.87
N PHE A 182 -9.97 -19.08 -32.24
CA PHE A 182 -9.40 -19.22 -33.59
C PHE A 182 -7.99 -19.83 -33.51
#